data_AF-A0A2S7IU04-F1
#
_entry.id   AF-A0A2S7IU04-F1
#
_cell.length_a   1.000
_cell.length_b   1.000
_cell.length_c   1.000
_cell.angle_alpha   90.00
_cell.angle_beta   90.00
_cell.angle_gamma   90.00
#
_symmetry.space_group_name_H-M   'P 1'
#
loop_
_entity.id
_entity.type
_entity.pdbx_description
1 polymer ?
#
loop_
_entity_poly.entity_id
_entity_poly.type
_entity_poly.pdbx_seq_one_letter_code
_entity_poly.pdbx_strand_id
1 'polypeptide(L)'
;NAFPGLSNNGFTNSSNSGSVFVPLKPVEERKPPELSANELTADLHQQVGAIQDAFFAMFPPPPGPGLGTRGGFKLQREDRNGLGFKARDEATKAFLAKAYQTPELA
;
A
#
# COMPACT_ATOMS: atom_id res chain seq x y z
N ASN A 1 -0.43 -14.23 11.00
CA ASN A 1 -0.62 -15.05 9.78
C ASN A 1 0.16 -14.44 8.62
N ALA A 2 1.16 -15.13 8.08
CA ALA A 2 2.00 -14.64 6.98
C ALA A 2 1.69 -15.39 5.68
N PHE A 3 1.65 -14.67 4.56
CA PHE A 3 1.29 -15.16 3.23
C PHE A 3 2.41 -14.79 2.24
N PRO A 4 3.41 -15.67 2.05
CA PRO A 4 4.44 -15.49 1.04
C PRO A 4 3.82 -15.41 -0.36
N GLY A 5 4.35 -14.56 -1.22
CA GLY A 5 3.87 -14.39 -2.59
C GLY A 5 2.67 -13.44 -2.73
N LEU A 6 1.89 -13.20 -1.68
CA LEU A 6 0.70 -12.36 -1.77
C LEU A 6 1.09 -10.87 -1.82
N SER A 7 0.99 -10.27 -3.00
CA SER A 7 1.20 -8.84 -3.18
C SER A 7 -0.03 -8.02 -2.76
N ASN A 8 0.16 -6.92 -2.03
CA ASN A 8 -0.94 -6.00 -1.73
C ASN A 8 -1.53 -5.36 -2.99
N ASN A 9 -0.75 -5.34 -4.09
CA ASN A 9 -1.17 -4.76 -5.35
C ASN A 9 -2.15 -5.68 -6.07
N GLY A 10 -3.42 -5.64 -5.63
CA GLY A 10 -4.50 -6.44 -6.21
C GLY A 10 -4.54 -7.90 -5.77
N PHE A 11 -3.84 -8.27 -4.69
CA PHE A 11 -3.81 -9.65 -4.15
C PHE A 11 -3.32 -10.70 -5.16
N THR A 12 -2.38 -10.32 -6.02
CA THR A 12 -1.76 -11.23 -7.00
C THR A 12 -0.52 -11.92 -6.44
N ASN A 13 -0.16 -13.08 -7.00
CA ASN A 13 1.05 -13.80 -6.60
C ASN A 13 2.31 -13.17 -7.23
N SER A 14 3.31 -12.85 -6.42
CA SER A 14 4.60 -12.29 -6.83
C SER A 14 5.71 -12.79 -5.90
N SER A 15 6.77 -13.38 -6.46
CA SER A 15 7.84 -14.05 -5.71
C SER A 15 8.65 -13.13 -4.79
N ASN A 16 8.64 -11.82 -5.06
CA ASN A 16 9.33 -10.79 -4.27
C ASN A 16 8.39 -10.05 -3.30
N SER A 17 7.17 -10.54 -3.09
CA SER A 17 6.17 -9.90 -2.24
C SER A 17 5.69 -10.85 -1.13
N GLY A 18 5.22 -10.29 -0.03
CA GLY A 18 4.56 -11.03 1.03
C GLY A 18 3.64 -10.13 1.84
N SER A 19 2.60 -10.71 2.42
CA SER A 19 1.65 -9.99 3.26
C SER A 19 1.54 -10.66 4.62
N VAL A 20 1.47 -9.87 5.69
CA VAL A 20 1.28 -10.37 7.05
C VAL A 20 0.06 -9.69 7.66
N PHE A 21 -0.83 -10.51 8.23
CA PHE A 21 -1.97 -10.04 9.01
C PHE A 21 -1.69 -10.26 10.49
N VAL A 22 -1.67 -9.15 11.23
CA VAL A 22 -1.40 -9.10 12.66
C VAL A 22 -2.70 -8.76 13.38
N PRO A 23 -3.42 -9.76 13.93
CA PRO A 23 -4.54 -9.47 14.81
C PRO A 23 -4.01 -8.83 16.10
N LEU A 24 -4.62 -7.72 16.49
CA LEU A 24 -4.33 -7.09 17.78
C LEU A 24 -5.14 -7.77 18.89
N LYS A 25 -4.63 -7.69 20.11
CA LYS A 25 -5.39 -8.07 21.31
C LYS A 25 -6.69 -7.23 21.42
N PRO A 26 -7.71 -7.72 22.17
CA PRO A 26 -8.92 -6.95 22.45
C PRO A 26 -8.61 -5.54 22.97
N VAL A 27 -9.49 -4.58 22.67
CA VAL A 27 -9.26 -3.15 23.01
C VAL A 27 -9.21 -2.96 24.53
N GLU A 28 -9.95 -3.79 25.26
CA GLU A 28 -10.02 -3.84 26.71
C GLU A 28 -8.67 -4.19 27.36
N GLU A 29 -7.81 -4.90 26.64
CA GLU A 29 -6.44 -5.24 27.05
C GLU A 29 -5.39 -4.22 26.57
N ARG A 30 -5.80 -3.22 25.78
CA ARG A 30 -4.94 -2.19 25.17
C ARG A 30 -5.34 -0.77 25.59
N LYS A 31 -5.74 -0.61 26.85
CA LYS A 31 -6.12 0.68 27.44
C LYS A 31 -5.00 1.72 27.50
N PRO A 32 -3.72 1.36 27.76
CA PRO A 32 -2.64 2.32 27.70
C PRO A 32 -2.52 2.96 26.30
N PRO A 33 -2.29 4.28 26.18
CA PRO A 33 -2.20 4.97 24.88
C PRO A 33 -1.15 4.39 23.93
N GLU A 34 -0.03 3.93 24.49
CA GLU A 34 1.08 3.26 23.79
C GLU A 34 0.71 1.91 23.15
N LEU A 35 -0.41 1.30 23.55
CA LEU A 35 -0.94 0.09 22.92
C LEU A 35 -2.06 0.40 21.90
N SER A 36 -2.28 1.68 21.58
CA SER A 36 -3.19 2.08 20.52
C SER A 36 -2.69 1.55 19.16
N ALA A 37 -3.62 1.34 18.23
CA ALA A 37 -3.26 0.82 16.91
C ALA A 37 -2.31 1.76 16.15
N ASN A 38 -2.43 3.07 16.37
CA ASN A 38 -1.58 4.07 15.74
C ASN A 38 -0.15 4.02 16.29
N GLU A 39 0.02 3.97 17.61
CA GLU A 39 1.35 3.87 18.25
C GLU A 39 2.05 2.57 17.86
N LEU A 40 1.33 1.45 17.88
CA LEU A 40 1.88 0.16 17.43
C LEU A 40 2.31 0.17 15.96
N THR A 41 1.56 0.88 15.11
CA THR A 41 1.92 1.04 13.68
C THR A 41 3.14 1.97 13.53
N ALA A 42 3.24 3.02 14.34
CA ALA A 42 4.40 3.92 14.31
C ALA A 42 5.68 3.19 14.75
N ASP A 43 5.64 2.43 15.84
CA ASP A 43 6.76 1.63 16.33
C ASP A 43 7.19 0.58 15.28
N LEU A 44 6.23 -0.15 14.70
CA LEU A 44 6.54 -1.10 13.63
C LEU A 44 7.15 -0.42 12.40
N HIS A 45 6.67 0.76 11.99
CA HIS A 45 7.26 1.51 10.88
C HIS A 45 8.72 1.89 11.15
N GLN A 46 9.04 2.29 12.39
CA GLN A 46 10.42 2.59 12.78
C GLN A 46 11.31 1.34 12.71
N GLN A 47 10.84 0.21 13.22
CA GLN A 47 11.61 -1.04 13.23
C GLN A 47 11.88 -1.57 11.81
N VAL A 48 10.87 -1.59 10.95
CA VAL A 48 11.03 -2.11 9.58
C VAL A 48 11.72 -1.12 8.64
N GLY A 49 11.68 0.18 8.96
CA GLY A 49 12.36 1.22 8.18
C GLY A 49 13.88 1.11 8.18
N ALA A 50 14.48 0.36 9.12
CA ALA A 50 15.91 0.08 9.14
C ALA A 50 16.35 -0.96 8.09
N ILE A 51 15.41 -1.65 7.43
CA ILE A 51 15.71 -2.69 6.44
C ILE A 51 15.89 -2.02 5.07
N GLN A 52 17.12 -2.00 4.58
CA GLN A 52 17.50 -1.23 3.38
C GLN A 52 16.94 -1.79 2.06
N ASP A 53 16.86 -3.12 1.93
CA ASP A 53 16.52 -3.78 0.66
C ASP A 53 15.05 -4.21 0.56
N ALA A 54 14.17 -3.67 1.42
CA ALA A 54 12.76 -4.00 1.42
C ALA A 54 11.88 -2.77 1.66
N PHE A 55 10.77 -2.71 0.92
CA PHE A 55 9.73 -1.72 1.13
C PHE A 55 8.59 -2.32 1.94
N PHE A 56 8.25 -1.68 3.05
CA PHE A 56 7.14 -2.06 3.90
C PHE A 56 6.06 -0.99 3.85
N ALA A 57 4.82 -1.42 3.68
CA ALA A 57 3.67 -0.55 3.82
C ALA A 57 2.64 -1.24 4.71
N MET A 58 2.20 -0.53 5.74
CA MET A 58 1.18 -0.98 6.67
C MET A 58 -0.12 -0.23 6.43
N PHE A 59 -1.23 -0.95 6.45
CA PHE A 59 -2.55 -0.40 6.20
C PHE A 59 -3.53 -0.95 7.25
N PRO A 60 -4.49 -0.14 7.71
CA PRO A 60 -5.62 -0.68 8.44
C PRO A 60 -6.39 -1.69 7.58
N PRO A 61 -7.07 -2.69 8.18
CA PRO A 61 -7.85 -3.66 7.43
C PRO A 61 -8.94 -2.97 6.59
N PRO A 62 -9.24 -3.46 5.38
CA PRO A 62 -10.27 -2.87 4.53
C PRO A 62 -11.67 -2.99 5.18
N PRO A 63 -12.57 -2.03 4.93
CA PRO A 63 -13.91 -2.01 5.55
C PRO A 63 -14.85 -3.13 5.06
N GLY A 64 -14.52 -3.88 3.99
CA GLY A 64 -15.28 -5.04 3.55
C GLY A 64 -14.67 -5.79 2.36
N PRO A 65 -15.11 -7.04 2.09
CA PRO A 65 -14.64 -7.82 0.93
C PRO A 65 -15.08 -7.19 -0.40
N GLY A 66 -14.16 -7.06 -1.36
CA GLY A 66 -14.48 -6.66 -2.75
C GLY A 66 -14.31 -5.17 -3.07
N LEU A 67 -14.13 -4.31 -2.07
CA LEU A 67 -13.63 -2.95 -2.26
C LEU A 67 -12.10 -2.98 -2.13
N GLY A 68 -11.39 -2.35 -3.06
CA GLY A 68 -9.93 -2.24 -3.00
C GLY A 68 -9.48 -1.74 -1.62
N THR A 69 -8.32 -2.18 -1.15
CA THR A 69 -7.78 -1.90 0.21
C THR A 69 -7.51 -0.42 0.51
N ARG A 70 -7.77 0.47 -0.44
CA ARG A 70 -7.55 1.91 -0.36
C ARG A 70 -8.82 2.61 -0.80
N GLY A 71 -9.33 3.55 -0.01
CA GLY A 71 -10.24 4.57 -0.53
C GLY A 71 -9.53 5.38 -1.63
N GLY A 72 -10.27 5.86 -2.63
CA GLY A 72 -9.72 6.60 -3.77
C GLY A 72 -10.15 6.01 -5.12
N PHE A 73 -9.36 6.28 -6.16
CA PHE A 73 -9.62 5.81 -7.52
C PHE A 73 -8.49 4.90 -8.03
N LYS A 74 -8.82 4.03 -8.98
CA LYS A 74 -7.84 3.21 -9.72
C LYS A 74 -7.84 3.65 -11.17
N LEU A 75 -6.65 3.96 -11.70
CA LEU A 75 -6.46 4.29 -13.11
C LEU A 75 -5.59 3.23 -13.78
N GLN A 76 -5.99 2.81 -14.98
CA GLN A 76 -5.13 2.06 -15.89
C GLN A 76 -4.86 2.92 -17.12
N ARG A 77 -3.59 3.04 -17.50
CA ARG A 77 -3.18 3.76 -18.70
C ARG A 77 -2.82 2.78 -19.81
N GLU A 78 -3.53 2.89 -20.90
CA GLU A 78 -3.38 2.05 -22.09
C GLU A 78 -2.80 2.87 -23.24
N ASP A 79 -1.86 2.27 -23.97
CA ASP A 79 -1.38 2.78 -25.25
C ASP A 79 -2.21 2.14 -26.37
N ARG A 80 -3.14 2.92 -26.93
CA ARG A 80 -4.08 2.45 -27.96
C ARG A 80 -3.52 2.52 -29.39
N ASN A 81 -2.41 3.21 -29.58
CA ASN A 81 -1.81 3.45 -30.90
C ASN A 81 -0.49 2.69 -31.08
N GLY A 82 -0.06 1.90 -30.09
CA GLY A 82 1.16 1.11 -30.16
C GLY A 82 2.44 1.95 -30.22
N LEU A 83 2.45 3.11 -29.58
CA LEU A 83 3.61 4.02 -29.48
C LEU A 83 4.79 3.41 -28.71
N GLY A 84 4.54 2.38 -27.91
CA GLY A 84 5.56 1.59 -27.24
C GLY A 84 5.89 2.08 -25.83
N PHE A 85 6.75 1.31 -25.14
CA PHE A 85 7.00 1.48 -23.71
C PHE A 85 7.49 2.87 -23.32
N LYS A 86 8.42 3.45 -24.11
CA LYS A 86 9.01 4.77 -23.81
C LYS A 86 7.95 5.87 -23.80
N ALA A 87 7.11 5.93 -24.83
CA ALA A 87 6.04 6.92 -24.92
C ALA A 87 5.01 6.75 -23.79
N ARG A 88 4.69 5.49 -23.43
CA ARG A 88 3.80 5.20 -22.30
C ARG A 88 4.40 5.64 -20.95
N ASP A 89 5.69 5.41 -20.74
CA ASP A 89 6.42 5.83 -19.53
C ASP A 89 6.47 7.36 -19.41
N GLU A 90 6.84 8.06 -20.50
CA GLU A 90 6.84 9.53 -20.56
C GLU A 90 5.47 10.11 -20.23
N ALA A 91 4.41 9.57 -20.84
CA ALA A 91 3.05 9.97 -20.51
C ALA A 91 2.76 9.74 -19.02
N THR A 92 3.09 8.56 -18.49
CA THR A 92 2.86 8.18 -17.07
C THR A 92 3.54 9.13 -16.11
N LYS A 93 4.81 9.45 -16.35
CA LYS A 93 5.57 10.43 -15.57
C LYS A 93 4.95 11.82 -15.65
N ALA A 94 4.54 12.28 -16.84
CA ALA A 94 3.88 13.58 -17.00
C ALA A 94 2.54 13.67 -16.25
N PHE A 95 1.80 12.57 -16.17
CA PHE A 95 0.57 12.49 -15.38
C PHE A 95 0.85 12.55 -13.88
N LEU A 96 1.77 11.74 -13.38
CA LEU A 96 2.14 11.74 -11.96
C LEU A 96 2.67 13.11 -11.53
N ALA A 97 3.49 13.75 -12.35
CA ALA A 97 4.01 15.10 -12.08
C ALA A 97 2.89 16.14 -11.90
N LYS A 98 1.82 16.06 -12.70
CA LYS A 98 0.65 16.93 -12.54
C LYS A 98 -0.22 16.52 -11.35
N ALA A 99 -0.41 15.23 -11.13
CA ALA A 99 -1.20 14.72 -10.02
C ALA A 99 -0.62 15.16 -8.67
N TYR A 100 0.71 15.14 -8.52
CA TYR A 100 1.39 15.65 -7.32
C TYR A 100 1.18 17.16 -7.08
N GLN A 101 0.76 17.93 -8.08
CA GLN A 101 0.45 19.35 -7.97
C GLN A 101 -1.03 19.62 -7.72
N THR A 102 -1.88 18.59 -7.67
CA THR A 102 -3.34 18.71 -7.50
C THR A 102 -3.71 18.31 -6.07
N PRO A 103 -4.07 19.27 -5.19
CA PRO A 103 -4.32 18.98 -3.77
C PRO A 103 -5.44 17.98 -3.52
N GLU A 104 -6.43 17.91 -4.41
CA GLU A 104 -7.54 16.96 -4.32
C GLU A 104 -7.11 15.51 -4.57
N LEU A 105 -5.88 15.28 -5.06
CA LEU A 105 -5.28 13.98 -5.33
C LEU A 105 -4.14 13.62 -4.35
N ALA A 106 -3.83 14.51 -3.40
CA ALA A 106 -2.71 14.38 -2.45
C ALA A 106 -3.08 13.55 -1.20
#